data_AF-A0A563C8U5-F1
#
_entry.id   AF-A0A563C8U5-F1
#
_cell.length_a   1.000
_cell.length_b   1.000
_cell.length_c   1.000
_cell.angle_alpha   90.00
_cell.angle_beta   90.00
_cell.angle_gamma   90.00
#
_symmetry.space_group_name_H-M   'P 1'
#
loop_
_entity.id
_entity.type
_entity.pdbx_description
1 polymer ?
#
loop_
_entity_poly.entity_id
_entity_poly.type
_entity_poly.pdbx_seq_one_letter_code
_entity_poly.pdbx_strand_id
1 'polypeptide(L)'
;MDDNNVAAGTVAITKAQLNAVGINLPDDDMEDLIQRAENEVNERVGEELFDSLDDDQLKEFVAMQEDKSVSDDKIAEWLAERVPGYKQIVDDNIVIVLDELVKAILNNEAETAQKQAA
;
A
#
# COMPACT_ATOMS: atom_id res chain seq x y z
N MET A 1 19.43 -8.15 -1.89
CA MET A 1 18.70 -9.22 -2.58
C MET A 1 17.70 -9.75 -1.59
N ASP A 2 16.46 -9.32 -1.55
CA ASP A 2 15.74 -8.18 -2.12
C ASP A 2 14.70 -7.87 -1.03
N ASP A 3 14.39 -6.60 -0.81
CA ASP A 3 13.36 -6.21 0.14
C ASP A 3 12.10 -7.01 -0.19
N ASN A 4 11.69 -7.82 0.80
CA ASN A 4 10.63 -8.82 0.69
C ASN A 4 9.29 -8.05 0.70
N ASN A 5 9.09 -7.24 -0.34
CA ASN A 5 7.85 -6.52 -0.61
C ASN A 5 6.88 -7.55 -1.15
N VAL A 6 6.15 -8.17 -0.22
CA VAL A 6 5.07 -9.10 -0.51
C VAL A 6 4.00 -8.31 -1.25
N ALA A 7 4.01 -8.38 -2.59
CA ALA A 7 3.02 -7.71 -3.40
C ALA A 7 1.69 -8.44 -3.21
N ALA A 8 0.84 -7.91 -2.32
CA ALA A 8 -0.50 -8.44 -2.06
C ALA A 8 -1.41 -8.39 -3.30
N GLY A 9 -0.99 -7.71 -4.36
CA GLY A 9 -1.69 -7.47 -5.61
C GLY A 9 -1.26 -6.12 -6.14
N THR A 10 -1.70 -5.73 -7.33
CA THR A 10 -1.40 -4.40 -7.86
C THR A 10 -2.23 -3.36 -7.11
N VAL A 11 -1.68 -2.80 -6.03
CA VAL A 11 -2.21 -1.59 -5.41
C VAL A 11 -1.90 -0.44 -6.35
N ALA A 12 -2.93 0.28 -6.78
CA ALA A 12 -2.79 1.42 -7.68
C ALA A 12 -3.29 2.69 -6.98
N ILE A 13 -2.36 3.54 -6.58
CA ILE A 13 -2.64 4.88 -6.05
C ILE A 13 -2.40 5.90 -7.16
N THR A 14 -3.39 6.73 -7.42
CA THR A 14 -3.36 7.74 -8.48
C THR A 14 -3.05 9.12 -7.94
N LYS A 15 -2.39 9.95 -8.76
CA LYS A 15 -2.23 11.40 -8.49
C LYS A 15 -3.57 12.08 -8.17
N ALA A 16 -4.66 11.63 -8.79
CA ALA A 16 -6.00 12.15 -8.52
C ALA A 16 -6.48 11.86 -7.09
N GLN A 17 -6.17 10.68 -6.53
CA GLN A 17 -6.48 10.35 -5.14
C GLN A 17 -5.68 11.22 -4.16
N LEU A 18 -4.38 11.42 -4.43
CA LEU A 18 -3.54 12.31 -3.61
C LEU A 18 -4.06 13.76 -3.63
N ASN A 19 -4.40 14.26 -4.81
CA ASN A 19 -5.01 15.58 -4.95
C ASN A 19 -6.37 15.69 -4.22
N ALA A 20 -7.17 14.63 -4.23
CA ALA A 20 -8.47 14.59 -3.56
C ALA A 20 -8.34 14.67 -2.02
N VAL A 21 -7.25 14.17 -1.46
CA VAL A 21 -6.94 14.27 -0.03
C VAL A 21 -6.14 15.54 0.34
N GLY A 22 -5.92 16.44 -0.63
CA GLY A 22 -5.31 17.75 -0.42
C GLY A 22 -3.79 17.80 -0.62
N ILE A 23 -3.18 16.72 -1.12
CA ILE A 23 -1.74 16.67 -1.42
C ILE A 23 -1.52 17.20 -2.83
N ASN A 24 -0.80 18.31 -2.96
CA ASN A 24 -0.49 18.92 -4.26
C ASN A 24 1.01 19.19 -4.37
N LEU A 25 1.75 18.15 -4.74
CA LEU A 25 3.21 18.16 -4.88
C LEU A 25 3.62 18.24 -6.36
N PRO A 26 4.89 18.64 -6.66
CA PRO A 26 5.48 18.47 -7.98
C PRO A 26 5.40 17.02 -8.48
N ASP A 27 5.43 16.82 -9.80
CA ASP A 27 5.25 15.49 -10.39
C ASP A 27 6.25 14.44 -9.90
N ASP A 28 7.54 14.78 -9.78
CA ASP A 28 8.59 13.89 -9.23
C ASP A 28 8.27 13.48 -7.78
N ASP A 29 8.02 14.46 -6.90
CA ASP A 29 7.70 14.21 -5.49
C ASP A 29 6.38 13.42 -5.33
N MET A 30 5.44 13.61 -6.27
CA MET A 30 4.18 12.90 -6.31
C MET A 30 4.39 11.42 -6.68
N GLU A 31 5.27 11.11 -7.63
CA GLU A 31 5.58 9.72 -8.00
C GLU A 31 6.28 8.99 -6.86
N ASP A 32 7.26 9.61 -6.20
CA ASP A 32 7.90 9.05 -5.01
C ASP A 32 6.91 8.79 -3.87
N LEU A 33 5.97 9.73 -3.67
CA LEU A 33 4.92 9.59 -2.65
C LEU A 33 3.94 8.47 -3.00
N ILE A 34 3.53 8.34 -4.27
CA ILE A 34 2.68 7.24 -4.74
C ILE A 34 3.38 5.91 -4.45
N GLN A 35 4.63 5.76 -4.88
CA GLN A 35 5.36 4.51 -4.69
C GLN A 35 5.50 4.15 -3.21
N ARG A 36 5.80 5.14 -2.36
CA ARG A 36 5.86 4.93 -0.92
C ARG A 36 4.52 4.51 -0.34
N ALA A 37 3.44 5.17 -0.74
CA ALA A 37 2.08 4.86 -0.29
C ALA A 37 1.67 3.44 -0.71
N GLU A 38 1.97 3.05 -1.95
CA GLU A 38 1.68 1.72 -2.47
C GLU A 38 2.46 0.63 -1.70
N ASN A 39 3.73 0.87 -1.40
CA ASN A 39 4.52 -0.03 -0.56
C ASN A 39 3.93 -0.18 0.84
N GLU A 40 3.54 0.92 1.47
CA GLU A 40 2.97 0.88 2.83
C GLU A 40 1.60 0.19 2.87
N VAL A 41 0.78 0.37 1.83
CA VAL A 41 -0.47 -0.40 1.67
C VAL A 41 -0.16 -1.88 1.49
N ASN A 42 0.79 -2.24 0.62
CA ASN A 42 1.15 -3.63 0.38
C ASN A 42 1.66 -4.33 1.65
N GLU A 43 2.47 -3.65 2.46
CA GLU A 43 2.95 -4.16 3.75
C GLU A 43 1.77 -4.47 4.69
N ARG A 44 0.86 -3.51 4.89
CA ARG A 44 -0.28 -3.68 5.81
C ARG A 44 -1.28 -4.72 5.33
N VAL A 45 -1.59 -4.72 4.02
CA VAL A 45 -2.43 -5.75 3.42
C VAL A 45 -1.74 -7.11 3.58
N GLY A 46 -0.43 -7.21 3.35
CA GLY A 46 0.34 -8.44 3.56
C GLY A 46 0.24 -8.97 4.99
N GLU A 47 0.28 -8.10 6.00
CA GLU A 47 0.05 -8.47 7.40
C GLU A 47 -1.36 -9.01 7.65
N GLU A 48 -2.40 -8.33 7.15
CA GLU A 48 -3.79 -8.78 7.30
C GLU A 48 -4.07 -10.09 6.53
N LEU A 49 -3.42 -10.28 5.39
CA LEU A 49 -3.44 -11.55 4.65
C LEU A 49 -2.77 -12.66 5.44
N PHE A 50 -1.66 -12.37 6.13
CA PHE A 50 -0.96 -13.33 6.98
C PHE A 50 -1.84 -13.83 8.13
N ASP A 51 -2.62 -12.94 8.73
CA ASP A 51 -3.56 -13.29 9.79
C ASP A 51 -4.82 -14.01 9.28
N SER A 52 -5.16 -13.83 7.99
CA SER A 52 -6.37 -14.39 7.37
C SER A 52 -6.15 -15.77 6.75
N LEU A 53 -4.96 -16.03 6.22
CA LEU A 53 -4.60 -17.26 5.53
C LEU A 53 -4.00 -18.29 6.50
N ASP A 54 -4.25 -19.57 6.26
CA ASP A 54 -3.58 -20.64 7.00
C ASP A 54 -2.15 -20.94 6.49
N ASP A 55 -1.39 -21.74 7.25
CA ASP A 55 0.02 -22.07 6.93
C ASP A 55 0.21 -22.67 5.53
N ASP A 56 -0.75 -23.45 5.02
CA ASP A 56 -0.63 -24.07 3.69
C ASP A 56 -1.00 -23.07 2.59
N GLN A 57 -2.01 -22.25 2.82
CA GLN A 57 -2.36 -21.12 1.95
C GLN A 57 -1.23 -20.09 1.87
N LEU A 58 -0.54 -19.79 2.97
CA LEU A 58 0.59 -18.87 2.97
C LEU A 58 1.76 -19.38 2.14
N LYS A 59 2.07 -20.68 2.22
CA LYS A 59 3.10 -21.28 1.35
C LYS A 59 2.70 -21.21 -0.12
N GLU A 60 1.43 -21.45 -0.44
CA GLU A 60 0.91 -21.33 -1.81
C GLU A 60 1.02 -19.88 -2.29
N PHE A 61 0.63 -18.91 -1.46
CA PHE A 61 0.72 -17.48 -1.77
C PHE A 61 2.16 -17.02 -2.03
N VAL A 62 3.13 -17.45 -1.20
CA VAL A 62 4.55 -17.15 -1.43
C VAL A 62 5.04 -17.81 -2.72
N ALA A 63 4.70 -19.08 -2.96
CA ALA A 63 5.09 -19.77 -4.18
C ALA A 63 4.51 -19.12 -5.44
N MET A 64 3.28 -18.60 -5.38
CA MET A 64 2.67 -17.86 -6.48
C MET A 64 3.38 -16.53 -6.77
N GLN A 65 3.87 -15.83 -5.75
CA GLN A 65 4.64 -14.59 -5.94
C GLN A 65 6.04 -14.85 -6.51
N GLU A 66 6.69 -15.96 -6.14
CA GLU A 66 7.99 -16.34 -6.69
C GLU A 66 7.90 -16.85 -8.14
N ASP A 67 6.73 -17.33 -8.55
CA ASP A 67 6.48 -17.82 -9.90
C ASP A 67 6.17 -16.67 -10.87
N LYS A 68 7.18 -16.30 -11.66
CA LYS A 68 7.08 -15.26 -12.71
C LYS A 68 6.04 -15.54 -13.81
N SER A 69 5.47 -16.74 -13.88
CA SER A 69 4.38 -17.08 -14.80
C SER A 69 2.99 -16.75 -14.26
N VAL A 70 2.89 -16.49 -12.96
CA VAL A 70 1.69 -16.01 -12.28
C VAL A 70 1.69 -14.49 -12.34
N SER A 71 0.58 -13.91 -12.80
CA SER A 71 0.38 -12.47 -12.82
C SER A 71 -0.24 -11.99 -11.52
N ASP A 72 0.03 -10.75 -11.14
CA ASP A 72 -0.56 -10.11 -9.96
C ASP A 72 -2.09 -10.20 -9.94
N ASP A 73 -2.74 -10.08 -11.11
CA ASP A 73 -4.19 -10.27 -11.24
C ASP A 73 -4.65 -11.65 -10.75
N LYS A 74 -3.90 -12.72 -11.09
CA LYS A 74 -4.23 -14.09 -10.66
C LYS A 74 -4.03 -14.27 -9.17
N ILE A 75 -3.00 -13.63 -8.61
CA ILE A 75 -2.76 -13.61 -7.17
C ILE A 75 -3.92 -12.90 -6.47
N ALA A 76 -4.34 -11.75 -6.98
CA ALA A 76 -5.47 -11.00 -6.45
C ALA A 76 -6.80 -11.78 -6.54
N GLU A 77 -7.05 -12.48 -7.66
CA GLU A 77 -8.20 -13.38 -7.81
C GLU A 77 -8.17 -14.50 -6.77
N TRP A 78 -7.01 -15.15 -6.59
CA TRP A 78 -6.83 -16.23 -5.60
C TRP A 78 -7.07 -15.74 -4.16
N LEU A 79 -6.60 -14.53 -3.83
CA LEU A 79 -6.83 -13.88 -2.54
C LEU A 79 -8.30 -13.54 -2.33
N ALA A 80 -8.99 -13.03 -3.36
CA ALA A 80 -10.41 -12.71 -3.28
C ALA A 80 -11.30 -13.94 -3.01
N GLU A 81 -10.86 -15.13 -3.45
CA GLU A 81 -11.57 -16.39 -3.19
C GLU A 81 -11.37 -16.93 -1.76
N ARG A 82 -10.22 -16.63 -1.14
CA ARG A 82 -9.80 -17.23 0.14
C ARG A 82 -9.93 -16.30 1.33
N VAL A 83 -9.73 -15.00 1.12
CA VAL A 83 -9.80 -13.97 2.15
C VAL A 83 -11.11 -13.22 2.00
N PRO A 84 -12.09 -13.45 2.89
CA PRO A 84 -13.36 -12.75 2.87
C PRO A 84 -13.14 -11.24 3.00
N GLY A 85 -13.61 -10.47 2.03
CA GLY A 85 -13.43 -9.03 2.05
C GLY A 85 -12.03 -8.56 1.66
N TYR A 86 -11.22 -9.38 0.99
CA TYR A 86 -9.90 -8.99 0.47
C TYR A 86 -9.88 -7.60 -0.20
N LYS A 87 -10.83 -7.35 -1.11
CA LYS A 87 -10.94 -6.04 -1.78
C LYS A 87 -11.18 -4.89 -0.79
N GLN A 88 -11.99 -5.14 0.24
CA GLN A 88 -12.24 -4.14 1.28
C GLN A 88 -10.99 -3.90 2.12
N ILE A 89 -10.23 -4.94 2.47
CA ILE A 89 -8.94 -4.81 3.18
C ILE A 89 -7.99 -3.90 2.39
N VAL A 90 -7.88 -4.10 1.08
CA VAL A 90 -7.05 -3.23 0.21
C VAL A 90 -7.59 -1.80 0.20
N ASP A 91 -8.89 -1.61 -0.06
CA ASP A 91 -9.51 -0.29 -0.14
C ASP A 91 -9.38 0.49 1.19
N ASP A 92 -9.58 -0.19 2.34
CA ASP A 92 -9.49 0.40 3.68
C ASP A 92 -8.04 0.82 3.99
N ASN A 93 -7.05 -0.03 3.67
CA ASN A 93 -5.64 0.32 3.86
C ASN A 93 -5.20 1.49 2.97
N ILE A 94 -5.69 1.57 1.73
CA ILE A 94 -5.43 2.76 0.87
C ILE A 94 -5.93 4.02 1.56
N VAL A 95 -7.15 4.02 2.09
CA VAL A 95 -7.72 5.19 2.78
C VAL A 95 -6.92 5.54 4.03
N ILE A 96 -6.55 4.56 4.84
CA ILE A 96 -5.77 4.76 6.07
C ILE A 96 -4.39 5.36 5.75
N VAL A 97 -3.66 4.77 4.82
CA VAL A 97 -2.32 5.23 4.44
C VAL A 97 -2.39 6.63 3.85
N LEU A 98 -3.36 6.93 2.99
CA LEU A 98 -3.54 8.28 2.45
C LEU A 98 -3.83 9.32 3.55
N ASP A 99 -4.68 9.00 4.53
CA ASP A 99 -4.98 9.88 5.67
C ASP A 99 -3.75 10.11 6.56
N GLU A 100 -2.92 9.08 6.77
CA GLU A 100 -1.66 9.20 7.51
C GLU A 100 -0.61 10.02 6.77
N LEU A 101 -0.52 9.88 5.44
CA LEU A 101 0.36 10.70 4.61
C LEU A 101 -0.03 12.17 4.67
N VAL A 102 -1.32 12.49 4.58
CA VAL A 102 -1.80 13.87 4.76
C VAL A 102 -1.39 14.42 6.12
N LYS A 103 -1.62 13.66 7.20
CA LYS A 103 -1.22 14.10 8.55
C LYS A 103 0.29 14.28 8.67
N ALA A 104 1.08 13.39 8.09
CA ALA A 104 2.53 13.48 8.11
C ALA A 104 3.04 14.73 7.37
N ILE A 105 2.46 15.07 6.22
CA ILE A 105 2.79 16.27 5.46
C ILE A 105 2.42 17.52 6.26
N LEU A 106 1.19 17.60 6.77
CA LEU A 106 0.72 18.74 7.57
C LEU A 106 1.54 18.95 8.86
N ASN A 107 1.92 17.87 9.53
CA ASN A 107 2.74 17.94 10.73
C ASN A 107 4.17 18.41 10.42
N ASN A 108 4.77 17.93 9.33
CA ASN A 108 6.09 18.40 8.88
C ASN A 108 6.09 19.91 8.56
N GLU A 109 5.02 20.44 7.97
CA GLU A 109 4.86 21.90 7.75
C GLU A 109 4.80 22.67 9.08
N ALA A 110 4.03 22.17 10.06
CA ALA A 110 3.90 22.82 11.37
C ALA A 110 5.22 22.84 12.16
N GLU A 111 6.00 21.75 12.13
CA GLU A 111 7.31 21.70 12.78
C GLU A 111 8.34 22.60 12.11
N THR A 112 8.30 22.71 10.77
CA THR A 112 9.19 23.58 10.01
C THR A 112 8.91 25.06 10.28
N ALA A 113 7.63 25.45 10.34
CA ALA A 113 7.23 26.82 10.67
C ALA A 113 7.63 27.24 12.09
N GLN A 114 7.53 26.33 13.06
CA GLN A 114 7.95 26.62 14.44
C GLN A 114 9.47 26.80 14.58
N LYS A 115 10.28 26.04 13.83
CA LYS A 115 11.75 26.18 13.87
C LYS A 115 12.26 27.45 13.19
N GLN A 116 11.53 28.01 12.22
CA GLN A 116 11.91 29.27 11.56
C GLN A 116 11.48 30.52 12.35
N ALA A 117 10.50 30.38 13.25
CA ALA A 117 9.98 31.46 14.09
C ALA A 117 10.69 31.59 15.45
N ALA A 118 11.64 30.70 15.75
CA ALA A 118 12.45 30.68 16.99
C ALA A 118 13.88 31.16 16.73
#